data_AF-A0A1B2EE48-F1
#
_entry.id   AF-A0A1B2EE48-F1
#
_cell.length_a   1.000
_cell.length_b   1.000
_cell.length_c   1.000
_cell.angle_alpha   90.00
_cell.angle_beta   90.00
_cell.angle_gamma   90.00
#
_symmetry.space_group_name_H-M   'P 1'
#
loop_
_entity.id
_entity.type
_entity.pdbx_description
1 polymer ?
#
loop_
_entity_poly.entity_id
_entity_poly.type
_entity_poly.pdbx_seq_one_letter_code
_entity_poly.pdbx_strand_id
1 'polypeptide(L)'
;MAILDRFPTLEDLLQAQPEDLGAELVLYLQILERNGSLYEDGLPDRILELYGARTQRPPGLVLIVSEALAWARRSLLVVRDMSQSSHGFIALSREGRAFTRGTLDRMRLREILPDILLHPAIRQTCLDIFNAGHYEAAVFEAFKQLEIAIRDAARLGAHEHGRPMVTAAFQAKDPGGALCGTGQSGAVYSLCRHWSHVLPRLPETPPPHPRAAGGDRWVF
;
A
#
# COMPACT_ATOMS: atom_id res chain seq x y z
N MET A 1 0.85 -25.38 -11.46
CA MET A 1 0.97 -25.29 -9.97
C MET A 1 1.53 -23.91 -9.73
N ALA A 2 0.87 -23.07 -8.93
CA ALA A 2 0.99 -21.61 -9.01
C ALA A 2 2.44 -21.08 -9.08
N ILE A 3 3.34 -21.62 -8.23
CA ILE A 3 4.78 -21.29 -8.22
C ILE A 3 5.48 -21.64 -9.54
N LEU A 4 5.32 -22.86 -10.07
CA LEU A 4 5.97 -23.31 -11.31
C LEU A 4 5.44 -22.56 -12.55
N ASP A 5 4.19 -22.09 -12.50
CA ASP A 5 3.60 -21.32 -13.60
C ASP A 5 4.23 -19.91 -13.67
N ARG A 6 4.68 -19.36 -12.53
CA ARG A 6 5.30 -18.03 -12.42
C ARG A 6 6.84 -18.08 -12.51
N PHE A 7 7.45 -19.12 -11.95
CA PHE A 7 8.89 -19.35 -11.91
C PHE A 7 9.18 -20.76 -12.48
N PRO A 8 9.23 -20.91 -13.81
CA PRO A 8 9.35 -22.22 -14.45
C PRO A 8 10.65 -22.94 -14.09
N THR A 9 11.72 -22.19 -13.87
CA THR A 9 13.02 -22.73 -13.47
C THR A 9 13.42 -22.28 -12.06
N LEU A 10 14.33 -23.04 -11.46
CA LEU A 10 14.91 -22.70 -10.17
C LEU A 10 15.75 -21.40 -10.25
N GLU A 11 16.34 -21.14 -11.40
CA GLU A 11 17.08 -19.90 -11.64
C GLU A 11 16.13 -18.69 -11.63
N ASP A 12 14.95 -18.81 -12.25
CA ASP A 12 13.92 -17.75 -12.21
C ASP A 12 13.46 -17.49 -10.77
N LEU A 13 13.27 -18.55 -9.98
CA LEU A 13 12.88 -18.43 -8.57
C LEU A 13 13.96 -17.73 -7.74
N LEU A 14 15.24 -18.04 -7.98
CA LEU A 14 16.35 -17.43 -7.24
C LEU A 14 16.56 -15.93 -7.54
N GLN A 15 15.97 -15.43 -8.63
CA GLN A 15 15.96 -14.01 -9.00
C GLN A 15 14.64 -13.31 -8.66
N ALA A 16 13.69 -14.03 -8.05
CA ALA A 16 12.38 -13.49 -7.73
C ALA A 16 12.48 -12.36 -6.70
N GLN A 17 11.62 -11.34 -6.84
CA GLN A 17 11.43 -10.40 -5.74
C GLN A 17 10.70 -11.09 -4.57
N PRO A 18 11.01 -10.73 -3.32
CA PRO A 18 10.36 -11.32 -2.14
C PRO A 18 8.83 -11.24 -2.17
N GLU A 19 8.28 -10.14 -2.71
CA GLU A 19 6.85 -9.90 -2.89
C GLU A 19 6.22 -10.94 -3.83
N ASP A 20 6.85 -11.17 -4.99
CA ASP A 20 6.31 -12.06 -6.03
C ASP A 20 6.37 -13.52 -5.56
N LEU A 21 7.50 -13.94 -4.98
CA LEU A 21 7.60 -15.28 -4.42
C LEU A 21 6.71 -15.44 -3.18
N GLY A 22 6.60 -14.42 -2.34
CA GLY A 22 5.75 -14.41 -1.16
C GLY A 22 4.27 -14.58 -1.50
N ALA A 23 3.79 -13.92 -2.55
CA ALA A 23 2.41 -14.07 -3.03
C ALA A 23 2.13 -15.50 -3.52
N GLU A 24 3.02 -16.08 -4.34
CA GLU A 24 2.87 -17.44 -4.82
C GLU A 24 3.04 -18.48 -3.70
N LEU A 25 3.90 -18.19 -2.70
CA LEU A 25 4.04 -19.00 -1.49
C LEU A 25 2.74 -19.03 -0.70
N VAL A 26 2.05 -17.91 -0.49
CA VAL A 26 0.75 -17.88 0.20
C VAL A 26 -0.29 -18.75 -0.53
N LEU A 27 -0.37 -18.64 -1.86
CA LEU A 27 -1.26 -19.48 -2.67
C LEU A 27 -0.90 -20.96 -2.56
N TYR A 28 0.38 -21.30 -2.50
CA TYR A 28 0.84 -22.66 -2.29
C TYR A 28 0.51 -23.18 -0.88
N LEU A 29 0.66 -22.34 0.16
CA LEU A 29 0.27 -22.69 1.53
C LEU A 29 -1.24 -22.94 1.67
N GLN A 30 -2.10 -22.29 0.88
CA GLN A 30 -3.54 -22.57 0.87
C GLN A 30 -3.85 -24.01 0.43
N ILE A 31 -2.98 -24.58 -0.42
CA ILE A 31 -3.08 -25.97 -0.85
C ILE A 31 -2.54 -26.89 0.24
N LEU A 32 -1.39 -26.55 0.84
CA LEU A 32 -0.76 -27.36 1.88
C LEU A 32 -1.57 -27.42 3.19
N GLU A 33 -2.21 -26.31 3.61
CA GLU A 33 -3.00 -26.25 4.85
C GLU A 33 -4.15 -27.27 4.84
N ARG A 34 -4.70 -27.57 3.65
CA ARG A 34 -5.74 -28.61 3.48
C ARG A 34 -5.22 -30.02 3.75
N ASN A 35 -3.91 -30.22 3.63
CA ASN A 35 -3.25 -31.52 3.75
C ASN A 35 -2.58 -31.72 5.10
N GLY A 36 -2.57 -30.72 5.99
CA GLY A 36 -2.03 -30.83 7.33
C GLY A 36 -1.40 -29.54 7.86
N SER A 37 -0.73 -29.65 9.00
CA SER A 37 -0.03 -28.53 9.64
C SER A 37 1.15 -28.03 8.80
N LEU A 38 1.36 -26.72 8.83
CA LEU A 38 2.43 -26.06 8.08
C LEU A 38 3.62 -25.79 9.01
N TYR A 39 4.81 -26.20 8.58
CA TYR A 39 6.05 -26.01 9.32
C TYR A 39 7.05 -25.19 8.49
N GLU A 40 7.51 -24.08 9.05
CA GLU A 40 8.36 -23.10 8.37
C GLU A 40 9.67 -23.70 7.85
N ASP A 41 10.40 -24.45 8.68
CA ASP A 41 11.74 -24.94 8.30
C ASP A 41 11.68 -25.96 7.16
N GLY A 42 10.51 -26.55 6.92
CA GLY A 42 10.28 -27.49 5.82
C GLY A 42 10.00 -26.82 4.47
N LEU A 43 9.69 -25.52 4.45
CA LEU A 43 9.29 -24.83 3.22
C LEU A 43 10.35 -24.85 2.11
N PRO A 44 11.67 -24.65 2.39
CA PRO A 44 12.68 -24.74 1.35
C PRO A 44 12.70 -26.10 0.65
N ASP A 45 12.53 -27.19 1.39
CA ASP A 45 12.50 -28.54 0.81
C ASP A 45 11.24 -28.78 0.00
N ARG A 46 10.08 -28.33 0.49
CA ARG A 46 8.82 -28.40 -0.26
C ARG A 46 8.88 -27.66 -1.58
N ILE A 47 9.50 -26.48 -1.60
CA ILE A 47 9.69 -25.72 -2.83
C ILE A 47 10.66 -26.45 -3.76
N LEU A 48 11.76 -26.98 -3.24
CA LEU A 48 12.71 -27.75 -4.04
C LEU A 48 12.09 -29.02 -4.65
N GLU A 49 11.19 -29.69 -3.93
CA GLU A 49 10.42 -30.84 -4.41
C GLU A 49 9.62 -30.50 -5.68
N LEU A 50 9.07 -29.27 -5.81
CA LEU A 50 8.36 -28.82 -7.01
C LEU A 50 9.24 -28.80 -8.26
N TYR A 51 10.56 -28.60 -8.10
CA TYR A 51 11.53 -28.57 -9.19
C TYR A 51 12.21 -29.92 -9.44
N GLY A 52 11.61 -31.02 -8.97
CA GLY A 52 12.08 -32.37 -9.22
C GLY A 52 13.17 -32.84 -8.26
N ALA A 53 12.97 -32.60 -6.95
CA ALA A 53 13.73 -33.15 -5.82
C ALA A 53 15.25 -33.35 -6.08
N ARG A 54 16.04 -32.32 -5.82
CA ARG A 54 17.51 -32.40 -5.92
C ARG A 54 18.13 -32.92 -4.63
N THR A 55 19.21 -33.69 -4.75
CA THR A 55 20.02 -34.18 -3.61
C THR A 55 20.67 -33.06 -2.80
N GLN A 56 20.83 -31.88 -3.38
CA GLN A 56 21.42 -30.71 -2.73
C GLN A 56 20.58 -29.46 -2.97
N ARG A 57 20.39 -28.67 -1.92
CA ARG A 57 19.75 -27.36 -2.01
C ARG A 57 20.68 -26.42 -2.79
N PRO A 58 20.20 -25.69 -3.80
CA PRO A 58 21.00 -24.66 -4.44
C PRO A 58 21.33 -23.55 -3.42
N PRO A 59 22.48 -22.89 -3.55
CA PRO A 59 22.80 -21.71 -2.76
C PRO A 59 21.71 -20.64 -2.89
N GLY A 60 21.37 -19.97 -1.79
CA GLY A 60 20.38 -18.88 -1.79
C GLY A 60 18.91 -19.30 -1.66
N LEU A 61 18.55 -20.56 -1.90
CA LEU A 61 17.14 -21.00 -1.80
C LEU A 61 16.55 -20.77 -0.41
N VAL A 62 17.31 -21.09 0.64
CA VAL A 62 16.83 -20.88 2.02
C VAL A 62 16.56 -19.38 2.26
N LEU A 63 17.47 -18.51 1.82
CA LEU A 63 17.36 -17.07 2.01
C LEU A 63 16.13 -16.51 1.30
N ILE A 64 15.94 -16.82 0.01
CA ILE A 64 14.82 -16.25 -0.76
C ILE A 64 13.47 -16.75 -0.27
N VAL A 65 13.39 -17.99 0.20
CA VAL A 65 12.19 -18.54 0.84
C VAL A 65 11.93 -17.85 2.19
N SER A 66 12.98 -17.58 2.98
CA SER A 66 12.85 -16.83 4.23
C SER A 66 12.39 -15.39 3.99
N GLU A 67 12.90 -14.71 2.96
CA GLU A 67 12.47 -13.35 2.58
C GLU A 67 11.01 -13.32 2.12
N ALA A 68 10.62 -14.28 1.27
CA ALA A 68 9.24 -14.43 0.83
C ALA A 68 8.27 -14.68 2.00
N LEU A 69 8.67 -15.52 2.97
CA LEU A 69 7.89 -15.76 4.17
C LEU A 69 7.83 -14.53 5.08
N ALA A 70 8.94 -13.80 5.23
CA ALA A 70 8.99 -12.57 6.00
C ALA A 70 8.05 -11.51 5.39
N TRP A 71 8.01 -11.39 4.06
CA TRP A 71 7.05 -10.55 3.36
C TRP A 71 5.60 -10.96 3.65
N ALA A 72 5.30 -12.26 3.60
CA ALA A 72 3.96 -12.78 3.87
C ALA A 72 3.51 -12.53 5.32
N ARG A 73 4.46 -12.58 6.28
CA ARG A 73 4.23 -12.23 7.69
C ARG A 73 4.01 -10.73 7.90
N ARG A 74 4.86 -9.88 7.30
CA ARG A 74 4.69 -8.42 7.33
C ARG A 74 3.32 -8.01 6.80
N SER A 75 2.85 -8.71 5.77
CA SER A 75 1.56 -8.53 5.13
C SER A 75 0.38 -9.15 5.90
N LEU A 76 0.64 -9.78 7.06
CA LEU A 76 -0.35 -10.49 7.88
C LEU A 76 -1.11 -11.59 7.13
N LEU A 77 -0.51 -12.17 6.09
CA LEU A 77 -1.08 -13.30 5.33
C LEU A 77 -0.73 -14.64 6.00
N VAL A 78 0.46 -14.72 6.60
CA VAL A 78 0.93 -15.86 7.37
C VAL A 78 1.20 -15.42 8.80
N VAL A 79 0.76 -16.23 9.76
CA VAL A 79 0.96 -15.99 11.20
C VAL A 79 1.53 -17.23 11.87
N ARG A 80 2.00 -17.09 13.11
CA ARG A 80 2.31 -18.25 13.94
C ARG A 80 1.02 -19.01 14.26
N ASP A 81 1.09 -20.33 14.21
CA ASP A 81 0.01 -21.18 14.73
C ASP A 81 0.10 -21.23 16.27
N MET A 82 -0.79 -20.51 16.93
CA MET A 82 -0.85 -20.46 18.40
C MET A 82 -1.48 -21.72 19.03
N SER A 83 -2.06 -22.61 18.21
CA SER A 83 -2.57 -23.91 18.69
C SER A 83 -1.45 -24.95 18.87
N GLN A 84 -0.27 -24.68 18.29
CA GLN A 84 0.89 -25.57 18.35
C GLN A 84 1.89 -25.12 19.42
N SER A 85 2.51 -26.10 20.08
CA SER A 85 3.51 -25.84 21.13
C SER A 85 4.85 -25.35 20.57
N SER A 86 5.22 -25.77 19.36
CA SER A 86 6.46 -25.36 18.69
C SER A 86 6.30 -24.03 17.94
N HIS A 87 7.34 -23.21 17.97
CA HIS A 87 7.37 -21.88 17.34
C HIS A 87 7.48 -21.93 15.81
N GLY A 88 7.89 -23.05 15.23
CA GLY A 88 8.05 -23.21 13.78
C GLY A 88 6.76 -23.53 13.02
N PHE A 89 5.65 -23.78 13.73
CA PHE A 89 4.36 -23.96 13.07
C PHE A 89 3.72 -22.62 12.70
N ILE A 90 3.25 -22.56 11.46
CA ILE A 90 2.60 -21.39 10.89
C ILE A 90 1.17 -21.74 10.48
N ALA A 91 0.33 -20.72 10.39
CA ALA A 91 -1.03 -20.83 9.88
C ALA A 91 -1.29 -19.69 8.89
N LEU A 92 -2.20 -19.93 7.93
CA LEU A 92 -2.73 -18.83 7.13
C LEU A 92 -3.66 -17.99 8.00
N SER A 93 -3.49 -16.68 7.93
CA SER A 93 -4.47 -15.77 8.52
C SER A 93 -5.79 -15.82 7.75
N ARG A 94 -6.82 -15.14 8.26
CA ARG A 94 -8.09 -14.97 7.53
C ARG A 94 -7.87 -14.34 6.15
N GLU A 95 -7.02 -13.31 6.07
CA GLU A 95 -6.64 -12.66 4.82
C GLU A 95 -5.78 -13.58 3.94
N GLY A 96 -4.86 -14.34 4.54
CA GLY A 96 -4.06 -15.34 3.82
C GLY A 96 -4.90 -16.42 3.15
N ARG A 97 -6.00 -16.86 3.79
CA ARG A 97 -6.95 -17.82 3.20
C ARG A 97 -7.81 -17.23 2.10
N ALA A 98 -8.13 -15.94 2.18
CA ALA A 98 -8.88 -15.22 1.14
C ALA A 98 -7.97 -14.64 0.04
N PHE A 99 -6.65 -14.80 0.16
CA PHE A 99 -5.67 -14.19 -0.74
C PHE A 99 -5.82 -14.71 -2.16
N THR A 100 -5.76 -13.78 -3.11
CA THR A 100 -5.80 -14.04 -4.55
C THR A 100 -4.72 -13.21 -5.24
N ARG A 101 -4.35 -13.53 -6.49
CA ARG A 101 -3.38 -12.71 -7.25
C ARG A 101 -3.80 -11.23 -7.36
N GLY A 102 -5.09 -10.95 -7.53
CA GLY A 102 -5.59 -9.55 -7.53
C GLY A 102 -5.45 -8.83 -6.18
N THR A 103 -5.26 -9.57 -5.08
CA THR A 103 -4.95 -8.97 -3.77
C THR A 103 -3.55 -8.35 -3.78
N LEU A 104 -2.57 -8.97 -4.45
CA LEU A 104 -1.22 -8.43 -4.58
C LEU A 104 -1.22 -7.07 -5.30
N ASP A 105 -1.98 -6.97 -6.40
CA ASP A 105 -2.09 -5.71 -7.16
C ASP A 105 -2.69 -4.59 -6.31
N ARG A 106 -3.74 -4.92 -5.54
CA ARG A 106 -4.34 -3.97 -4.59
C ARG A 106 -3.38 -3.56 -3.47
N MET A 107 -2.56 -4.48 -2.97
CA MET A 107 -1.55 -4.15 -1.95
C MET A 107 -0.48 -3.21 -2.51
N ARG A 108 0.01 -3.45 -3.73
CA ARG A 108 0.94 -2.56 -4.42
C ARG A 108 0.36 -1.17 -4.64
N LEU A 109 -0.91 -1.09 -5.03
CA LEU A 109 -1.60 0.20 -5.22
C LEU A 109 -1.75 1.00 -3.91
N ARG A 110 -1.96 0.32 -2.77
CA ARG A 110 -1.99 0.98 -1.46
C ARG A 110 -0.63 1.53 -1.03
N GLU A 111 0.47 0.87 -1.42
CA GLU A 111 1.82 1.39 -1.14
C GLU A 111 2.12 2.65 -1.98
N ILE A 112 1.57 2.77 -3.20
CA ILE A 112 1.76 3.94 -4.07
C ILE A 112 1.06 5.19 -3.54
N LEU A 113 -0.14 5.05 -2.96
CA LEU A 113 -0.91 6.17 -2.41
C LEU A 113 -1.13 6.01 -0.90
N PRO A 114 -0.14 6.37 -0.06
CA PRO A 114 -0.32 6.35 1.39
C PRO A 114 -1.44 7.29 1.82
N ASP A 115 -2.38 6.77 2.63
CA ASP A 115 -3.52 7.53 3.16
C ASP A 115 -3.13 8.84 3.85
N ILE A 116 -1.92 8.88 4.44
CA ILE A 116 -1.41 10.05 5.16
C ILE A 116 -1.12 11.24 4.24
N LEU A 117 -0.93 10.99 2.94
CA LEU A 117 -0.73 12.05 1.95
C LEU A 117 -2.05 12.61 1.43
N LEU A 118 -3.19 12.02 1.78
CA LEU A 118 -4.50 12.49 1.36
C LEU A 118 -5.04 13.55 2.33
N HIS A 119 -5.57 14.64 1.77
CA HIS A 119 -6.33 15.63 2.55
C HIS A 119 -7.53 14.93 3.23
N PRO A 120 -7.86 15.24 4.51
CA PRO A 120 -8.90 14.53 5.26
C PRO A 120 -10.25 14.43 4.52
N ALA A 121 -10.65 15.47 3.80
CA ALA A 121 -11.89 15.48 3.01
C ALA A 121 -11.87 14.43 1.88
N ILE A 122 -10.77 14.31 1.14
CA ILE A 122 -10.62 13.32 0.06
C ILE A 122 -10.54 11.92 0.68
N ARG A 123 -9.78 11.78 1.77
CA ARG A 123 -9.64 10.50 2.48
C ARG A 123 -11.00 9.96 2.94
N GLN A 124 -11.82 10.80 3.57
CA GLN A 124 -13.12 10.39 4.12
C GLN A 124 -14.12 9.92 3.05
N THR A 125 -14.02 10.44 1.83
CA THR A 125 -14.96 10.10 0.74
C THR A 125 -14.44 8.99 -0.17
N CYS A 126 -13.14 8.98 -0.48
CA CYS A 126 -12.62 8.21 -1.61
C CYS A 126 -11.85 6.95 -1.19
N LEU A 127 -11.33 6.92 0.04
CA LEU A 127 -10.40 5.87 0.46
C LEU A 127 -11.06 4.49 0.49
N ASP A 128 -12.29 4.39 0.98
CA ASP A 128 -13.03 3.12 1.02
C ASP A 128 -13.35 2.61 -0.39
N ILE A 129 -13.72 3.51 -1.30
CA ILE A 129 -14.00 3.22 -2.71
C ILE A 129 -12.73 2.71 -3.42
N PHE A 130 -11.61 3.37 -3.18
CA PHE A 130 -10.30 2.98 -3.71
C PHE A 130 -9.88 1.60 -3.16
N ASN A 131 -10.04 1.39 -1.85
CA ASN A 131 -9.70 0.13 -1.19
C ASN A 131 -10.57 -1.05 -1.61
N ALA A 132 -11.80 -0.79 -2.04
CA ALA A 132 -12.69 -1.78 -2.65
C ALA A 132 -12.29 -2.15 -4.09
N GLY A 133 -11.37 -1.41 -4.71
CA GLY A 133 -10.92 -1.63 -6.09
C GLY A 133 -11.71 -0.84 -7.14
N HIS A 134 -12.62 0.05 -6.73
CA HIS A 134 -13.40 0.89 -7.65
C HIS A 134 -12.63 2.18 -7.98
N TYR A 135 -11.50 2.06 -8.67
CA TYR A 135 -10.55 3.16 -8.86
C TYR A 135 -11.13 4.35 -9.63
N GLU A 136 -11.88 4.12 -10.71
CA GLU A 136 -12.50 5.20 -11.50
C GLU A 136 -13.47 6.04 -10.65
N ALA A 137 -14.31 5.38 -9.85
CA ALA A 137 -15.25 6.05 -8.96
C ALA A 137 -14.51 6.82 -7.85
N ALA A 138 -13.44 6.25 -7.29
CA ALA A 138 -12.63 6.92 -6.28
C ALA A 138 -11.97 8.20 -6.83
N VAL A 139 -11.46 8.15 -8.06
CA VAL A 139 -10.86 9.31 -8.74
C VAL A 139 -11.92 10.38 -9.01
N PHE A 140 -13.10 9.99 -9.50
CA PHE A 140 -14.20 10.93 -9.75
C PHE A 140 -14.64 11.66 -8.48
N GLU A 141 -14.85 10.94 -7.38
CA GLU A 141 -15.22 11.55 -6.11
C GLU A 141 -14.10 12.45 -5.55
N ALA A 142 -12.83 12.08 -5.72
CA ALA A 142 -11.71 12.91 -5.30
C ALA A 142 -11.67 14.24 -6.07
N PHE A 143 -11.89 14.22 -7.38
CA PHE A 143 -11.96 15.43 -8.20
C PHE A 143 -13.16 16.30 -7.83
N LYS A 144 -14.31 15.71 -7.53
CA LYS A 144 -15.48 16.45 -7.05
C LYS A 144 -15.20 17.18 -5.74
N GLN A 145 -14.54 16.52 -4.78
CA GLN A 145 -14.14 17.17 -3.52
C GLN A 145 -13.15 18.32 -3.76
N LEU A 146 -12.19 18.12 -4.66
CA LEU A 146 -11.24 19.16 -5.05
C LEU A 146 -11.95 20.36 -5.70
N GLU A 147 -12.92 20.10 -6.57
CA GLU A 147 -13.69 21.14 -7.26
C GLU A 147 -14.51 21.98 -6.27
N ILE A 148 -15.18 21.33 -5.32
CA ILE A 148 -15.89 22.02 -4.23
C ILE A 148 -14.93 22.90 -3.42
N ALA A 149 -13.77 22.35 -3.03
CA ALA A 149 -12.78 23.09 -2.25
C ALA A 149 -12.21 24.32 -3.00
N ILE A 150 -11.92 24.19 -4.29
CA ILE A 150 -11.45 25.30 -5.14
C ILE A 150 -12.53 26.38 -5.23
N ARG A 151 -13.77 25.98 -5.47
CA ARG A 151 -14.91 26.90 -5.61
C ARG A 151 -15.14 27.71 -4.35
N ASP A 152 -15.17 27.03 -3.20
CA ASP A 152 -15.42 27.65 -1.90
C ASP A 152 -14.29 28.63 -1.56
N ALA A 153 -13.04 28.24 -1.80
CA ALA A 153 -11.87 29.06 -1.50
C ALA A 153 -11.73 30.28 -2.44
N ALA A 154 -12.15 30.14 -3.70
CA ALA A 154 -12.23 31.24 -4.67
C ALA A 154 -13.52 32.09 -4.54
N ARG A 155 -14.45 31.69 -3.66
CA ARG A 155 -15.77 32.34 -3.45
C ARG A 155 -16.59 32.46 -4.75
N LEU A 156 -16.52 31.43 -5.58
CA LEU A 156 -17.24 31.36 -6.85
C LEU A 156 -18.67 30.83 -6.65
N GLY A 157 -19.57 31.20 -7.56
CA GLY A 157 -20.98 30.80 -7.48
C GLY A 157 -21.19 29.30 -7.72
N ALA A 158 -22.31 28.74 -7.24
CA ALA A 158 -22.61 27.30 -7.33
C ALA A 158 -22.72 26.77 -8.77
N HIS A 159 -22.95 27.64 -9.75
CA HIS A 159 -23.02 27.29 -11.18
C HIS A 159 -21.66 27.29 -11.88
N GLU A 160 -20.60 27.78 -11.22
CA GLU A 160 -19.23 27.69 -11.71
C GLU A 160 -18.73 26.26 -11.47
N HIS A 161 -18.28 25.60 -12.54
CA HIS A 161 -17.80 24.22 -12.52
C HIS A 161 -16.80 23.96 -13.65
N GLY A 162 -16.02 22.88 -13.50
CA GLY A 162 -15.06 22.42 -14.50
C GLY A 162 -13.91 23.40 -14.79
N ARG A 163 -13.32 23.27 -15.98
CA ARG A 163 -12.10 24.00 -16.37
C ARG A 163 -12.22 25.54 -16.25
N PRO A 164 -13.30 26.20 -16.69
CA PRO A 164 -13.40 27.66 -16.59
C PRO A 164 -13.32 28.16 -15.14
N MET A 165 -14.00 27.47 -14.22
CA MET A 165 -13.97 27.79 -12.80
C MET A 165 -12.55 27.66 -12.23
N VAL A 166 -11.87 26.56 -12.52
CA VAL A 166 -10.50 26.33 -12.05
C VAL A 166 -9.54 27.40 -12.59
N THR A 167 -9.62 27.72 -13.89
CA THR A 167 -8.80 28.80 -14.49
C THR A 167 -9.06 30.16 -13.83
N ALA A 168 -10.33 30.47 -13.53
CA ALA A 168 -10.71 31.70 -12.84
C ALA A 168 -10.17 31.75 -11.40
N ALA A 169 -10.31 30.65 -10.65
CA ALA A 169 -9.81 30.53 -9.28
C ALA A 169 -8.28 30.70 -9.18
N PHE A 170 -7.55 30.17 -10.15
CA PHE A 170 -6.08 30.23 -10.17
C PHE A 170 -5.52 31.45 -10.91
N GLN A 171 -6.38 32.38 -11.38
CA GLN A 171 -5.98 33.57 -12.15
C GLN A 171 -4.99 33.25 -13.28
N ALA A 172 -5.13 32.07 -13.89
CA ALA A 172 -4.23 31.64 -14.94
C ALA A 172 -4.48 32.55 -16.15
N LYS A 173 -3.54 33.48 -16.40
CA LYS A 173 -3.57 34.42 -17.52
C LYS A 173 -3.64 33.74 -18.89
N ASP A 174 -3.40 32.43 -18.94
CA ASP A 174 -3.38 31.63 -20.16
C ASP A 174 -4.20 30.33 -19.95
N PRO A 175 -5.28 30.09 -20.73
CA PRO A 175 -6.16 28.92 -20.58
C PRO A 175 -5.50 27.56 -20.90
N GLY A 176 -4.21 27.55 -21.27
CA GLY A 176 -3.40 26.35 -21.49
C GLY A 176 -2.06 26.31 -20.74
N GLY A 177 -1.70 27.34 -19.95
CA GLY A 177 -0.31 27.51 -19.48
C GLY A 177 -0.02 27.02 -18.06
N ALA A 178 -0.96 27.16 -17.12
CA ALA A 178 -0.69 26.86 -15.71
C ALA A 178 -1.03 25.42 -15.27
N LEU A 179 -1.95 24.76 -15.99
CA LEU A 179 -2.43 23.40 -15.68
C LEU A 179 -1.99 22.35 -16.70
N CYS A 180 -1.48 22.78 -17.86
CA CYS A 180 -0.96 21.92 -18.93
C CYS A 180 0.50 22.26 -19.22
N GLY A 181 1.36 22.16 -18.20
CA GLY A 181 2.80 22.39 -18.34
C GLY A 181 3.56 21.09 -18.14
N THR A 182 4.00 20.47 -19.23
CA THR A 182 5.13 19.54 -19.21
C THR A 182 6.38 20.30 -18.71
N GLY A 183 6.74 20.14 -17.44
CA GLY A 183 8.12 20.32 -16.99
C GLY A 183 8.63 21.72 -16.62
N GLN A 184 7.87 22.56 -15.90
CA GLN A 184 8.51 23.65 -15.13
C GLN A 184 8.04 23.69 -13.66
N SER A 185 8.96 23.25 -12.80
CA SER A 185 8.84 23.08 -11.34
C SER A 185 8.59 24.37 -10.52
N GLY A 186 8.38 25.53 -11.16
CA GLY A 186 8.29 26.82 -10.48
C GLY A 186 6.88 27.27 -10.04
N ALA A 187 5.83 26.85 -10.75
CA ALA A 187 4.48 27.40 -10.53
C ALA A 187 3.76 26.81 -9.32
N VAL A 188 3.96 25.52 -9.02
CA VAL A 188 3.30 24.83 -7.90
C VAL A 188 3.79 25.35 -6.54
N TYR A 189 5.09 25.69 -6.42
CA TYR A 189 5.68 26.19 -5.16
C TYR A 189 5.26 27.63 -4.82
N SER A 190 5.06 28.49 -5.82
CA SER A 190 4.58 29.87 -5.62
C SER A 190 3.15 29.89 -5.07
N LEU A 191 2.33 28.94 -5.55
CA LEU A 191 0.92 28.84 -5.22
C LEU A 191 0.66 28.28 -3.82
N CYS A 192 1.44 27.28 -3.37
CA CYS A 192 1.38 26.82 -1.97
C CYS A 192 1.75 27.93 -0.96
N ARG A 193 2.64 28.87 -1.32
CA ARG A 193 3.00 30.01 -0.45
C ARG A 193 1.87 31.04 -0.35
N HIS A 194 1.23 31.39 -1.47
CA HIS A 194 0.16 32.39 -1.48
C HIS A 194 -1.11 31.91 -0.76
N TRP A 195 -1.40 30.61 -0.80
CA TRP A 195 -2.62 30.00 -0.24
C TRP A 195 -2.48 29.47 1.19
N SER A 196 -1.29 29.56 1.79
CA SER A 196 -1.03 29.22 3.20
C SER A 196 -1.84 30.05 4.21
N HIS A 197 -2.42 31.16 3.78
CA HIS A 197 -3.30 32.02 4.58
C HIS A 197 -4.80 31.74 4.41
N VAL A 198 -5.19 30.94 3.41
CA VAL A 198 -6.60 30.71 3.03
C VAL A 198 -7.10 29.34 3.50
N LEU A 199 -6.21 28.35 3.59
CA LEU A 199 -6.51 27.10 4.28
C LEU A 199 -6.37 27.30 5.79
N PRO A 200 -7.28 26.77 6.63
CA PRO A 200 -7.08 26.79 8.07
C PRO A 200 -5.74 26.14 8.36
N ARG A 201 -4.82 26.89 8.99
CA ARG A 201 -3.52 26.37 9.40
C ARG A 201 -3.77 25.11 10.20
N LEU A 202 -3.29 23.97 9.70
CA LEU A 202 -3.05 22.83 10.59
C LEU A 202 -2.18 23.38 11.72
N PRO A 203 -2.54 23.14 13.00
CA PRO A 203 -1.78 23.69 14.11
C PRO A 203 -0.33 23.25 13.97
N GLU A 204 0.58 24.23 13.85
CA GLU A 204 2.03 24.00 13.68
C GLU A 204 2.68 23.35 14.91
N THR A 205 1.88 23.09 15.95
CA THR A 205 2.26 22.37 17.15
C THR A 205 1.23 21.29 17.44
N PRO A 206 1.64 20.03 17.67
CA PRO A 206 0.73 19.04 18.26
C PRO A 206 0.13 19.62 19.54
N PRO A 207 -1.12 19.26 19.89
CA PRO A 207 -1.72 19.71 21.14
C PRO A 207 -0.75 19.39 22.28
N PRO A 208 -0.50 20.31 23.22
CA PRO A 208 0.38 20.03 24.34
C PRO A 208 -0.13 18.76 25.02
N HIS A 209 0.73 17.75 25.11
CA HIS A 209 0.47 16.62 25.99
C HIS A 209 0.08 17.21 27.36
N PRO A 210 -0.99 16.68 28.01
CA PRO A 210 -1.30 17.11 29.36
C PRO A 210 -0.03 16.98 30.17
N ARG A 211 0.49 18.11 30.67
CA ARG A 211 1.64 18.11 31.57
C ARG A 211 1.22 17.24 32.74
N ALA A 212 1.82 16.05 32.81
CA ALA A 212 1.89 15.31 34.04
C ALA A 212 2.48 16.28 35.08
N ALA A 213 1.66 16.68 36.03
CA ALA A 213 2.14 17.27 37.25
C ALA A 213 2.98 16.19 37.95
N GLY A 214 4.28 16.44 38.06
CA GLY A 214 5.17 15.73 38.97
C GLY A 214 6.11 14.71 38.33
N GLY A 215 7.39 15.03 38.40
CA GLY A 215 8.39 14.13 38.97
C GLY A 215 8.90 12.97 38.13
N ASP A 216 10.11 13.18 37.61
CA ASP A 216 11.20 12.21 37.56
C ASP A 216 11.23 11.10 36.48
N ARG A 217 12.20 11.30 35.58
CA ARG A 217 13.19 10.35 35.05
C ARG A 217 12.71 8.93 34.72
N TRP A 218 12.71 8.62 33.43
CA TRP A 218 13.13 7.29 32.98
C TRP A 218 14.17 7.38 31.88
N VAL A 219 15.25 6.63 32.11
CA VAL A 219 16.41 6.38 31.28
C VAL A 219 16.18 5.02 30.63
N PHE A 220 16.28 4.97 29.30
CA PHE A 220 16.24 3.84 28.35
C PHE A 220 14.99 2.95 28.33
#